data_AF-A0A844DZU7-F1
#
_entry.id   AF-A0A844DZU7-F1
#
_cell.length_a   1.000
_cell.length_b   1.000
_cell.length_c   1.000
_cell.angle_alpha   90.00
_cell.angle_beta   90.00
_cell.angle_gamma   90.00
#
_symmetry.space_group_name_H-M   'P 1'
#
loop_
_entity.id
_entity.type
_entity.pdbx_description
1 polymer ?
#
loop_
_entity_poly.entity_id
_entity_poly.type
_entity_poly.pdbx_seq_one_letter_code
_entity_poly.pdbx_strand_id
1 'polypeptide(L)'
;MKKYKIDKMKNIGNVIFVVEGGRPETGGTELRLLKKIFADILGYEVQELRRGSEEFIAHGQHPQFRVFALNLPKNQLTQLTEDAMDELFCRLREEFHIKPEDCPIFYLYDRDVLSYKRNELRGKYVKKYTDPYGTDNGDQGQLLLSYPAIESYLLSCMKDDTVKMAFKLGQEAKVALTNELCSENDADKTDIHLKTVDFVFSEDTEEAEKRLIHSINEMDNGLETFGISSYDLDNLAQTLLDVYDYQQQKYKADDVFSLLSLVGMALLELGVITEIE
;
A
#
# COMPACT_ATOMS: atom_id res chain seq x y z
N MET A 1 -1.60 -7.02 22.98
CA MET A 1 -1.26 -6.08 21.89
C MET A 1 0.23 -6.20 21.64
N LYS A 2 0.59 -6.48 20.39
CA LYS A 2 1.98 -6.55 19.95
C LYS A 2 2.64 -5.18 20.11
N LYS A 3 3.97 -5.15 20.18
CA LYS A 3 4.75 -3.91 20.22
C LYS A 3 5.69 -3.91 19.04
N TYR A 4 5.87 -2.75 18.42
CA TYR A 4 6.67 -2.60 17.22
C TYR A 4 7.74 -1.53 17.40
N LYS A 5 8.87 -1.70 16.70
CA LYS A 5 9.93 -0.69 16.55
C LYS A 5 10.28 -0.50 15.08
N ILE A 6 10.76 0.70 14.75
CA ILE A 6 11.26 1.05 13.42
C ILE A 6 12.80 0.95 13.42
N ASP A 7 13.34 0.30 12.41
CA ASP A 7 14.77 0.29 12.06
C ASP A 7 15.00 1.04 10.74
N LYS A 8 15.33 2.33 10.85
CA LYS A 8 15.64 3.19 9.69
C LYS A 8 17.01 2.89 9.06
N MET A 9 17.84 2.09 9.73
CA MET A 9 19.15 1.67 9.22
C MET A 9 19.06 0.32 8.51
N LYS A 10 17.86 -0.28 8.44
CA LYS A 10 17.64 -1.55 7.78
C LYS A 10 18.05 -1.46 6.30
N ASN A 11 18.95 -2.33 5.89
CA ASN A 11 19.25 -2.53 4.48
C ASN A 11 18.08 -3.29 3.84
N ILE A 12 17.32 -2.60 3.00
CA ILE A 12 16.19 -3.16 2.23
C ILE A 12 16.55 -3.50 0.77
N GLY A 13 17.80 -3.26 0.35
CA GLY A 13 18.22 -3.45 -1.04
C GLY A 13 17.47 -2.54 -2.02
N ASN A 14 17.04 -3.13 -3.15
CA ASN A 14 16.13 -2.46 -4.09
C ASN A 14 14.73 -3.08 -3.93
N VAL A 15 13.71 -2.25 -3.77
CA VAL A 15 12.32 -2.68 -3.56
C VAL A 15 11.45 -2.10 -4.66
N ILE A 16 10.49 -2.86 -5.17
CA ILE A 16 9.56 -2.39 -6.22
C ILE A 16 8.15 -2.33 -5.66
N PHE A 17 7.52 -1.17 -5.77
CA PHE A 17 6.10 -0.97 -5.54
C PHE A 17 5.43 -0.61 -6.86
N VAL A 18 4.37 -1.33 -7.19
CA VAL A 18 3.51 -1.07 -8.35
C VAL A 18 2.16 -0.60 -7.85
N VAL A 19 1.71 0.57 -8.32
CA VAL A 19 0.48 1.22 -7.87
C VAL A 19 -0.51 1.40 -9.02
N GLU A 20 -1.80 1.31 -8.72
CA GLU A 20 -2.88 1.52 -9.69
C GLU A 20 -3.20 3.00 -9.93
N GLY A 21 -3.22 3.81 -8.87
CA GLY A 21 -3.70 5.19 -8.92
C GLY A 21 -2.62 6.20 -9.28
N GLY A 22 -3.03 7.24 -10.01
CA GLY A 22 -2.22 8.43 -10.25
C GLY A 22 -2.48 9.10 -11.59
N ARG A 23 -2.47 10.43 -11.57
CA ARG A 23 -2.54 11.25 -12.79
C ARG A 23 -1.11 11.58 -13.23
N PRO A 24 -0.84 11.74 -14.54
CA PRO A 24 0.49 12.11 -15.03
C PRO A 24 1.05 13.36 -14.32
N GLU A 25 0.18 14.35 -14.10
CA GLU A 25 0.49 15.63 -13.47
C GLU A 25 0.88 15.48 -11.98
N THR A 26 0.21 14.58 -11.24
CA THR A 26 0.23 14.57 -9.78
C THR A 26 0.76 13.29 -9.15
N GLY A 27 0.95 12.19 -9.89
CA GLY A 27 1.44 10.91 -9.35
C GLY A 27 0.44 10.11 -8.51
N GLY A 28 -0.65 10.70 -8.00
CA GLY A 28 -1.65 10.01 -7.17
C GLY A 28 -1.35 10.01 -5.67
N THR A 29 -2.25 9.40 -4.88
CA THR A 29 -2.11 9.34 -3.43
C THR A 29 -1.06 8.31 -3.03
N GLU A 30 -0.98 7.20 -3.75
CA GLU A 30 -0.11 6.06 -3.49
C GLU A 30 1.37 6.41 -3.71
N LEU A 31 1.72 7.09 -4.82
CA LEU A 31 3.10 7.54 -5.03
C LEU A 31 3.54 8.56 -3.98
N ARG A 32 2.66 9.50 -3.61
CA ARG A 32 2.92 10.45 -2.51
C ARG A 32 3.13 9.73 -1.18
N LEU A 33 2.30 8.73 -0.90
CA LEU A 33 2.39 7.93 0.31
C LEU A 33 3.72 7.20 0.38
N LEU A 34 4.12 6.51 -0.68
CA LEU A 34 5.39 5.80 -0.76
C LEU A 34 6.57 6.75 -0.61
N LYS A 35 6.53 7.93 -1.25
CA LYS A 35 7.52 8.98 -1.05
C LYS A 35 7.58 9.41 0.42
N LYS A 36 6.44 9.74 1.05
CA LYS A 36 6.41 10.21 2.44
C LYS A 36 6.96 9.16 3.40
N ILE A 37 6.54 7.90 3.24
CA ILE A 37 6.99 6.79 4.10
C ILE A 37 8.49 6.54 3.89
N PHE A 38 8.90 6.22 2.67
CA PHE A 38 10.24 5.71 2.42
C PHE A 38 11.30 6.80 2.36
N ALA A 39 11.02 7.94 1.73
CA ALA A 39 12.00 9.03 1.64
C ALA A 39 11.94 9.96 2.86
N ASP A 40 10.77 10.50 3.18
CA ASP A 40 10.68 11.59 4.16
C ASP A 40 10.76 11.08 5.62
N ILE A 41 10.13 9.95 5.94
CA ILE A 41 10.13 9.38 7.31
C ILE A 41 11.32 8.44 7.53
N LEU A 42 11.53 7.49 6.61
CA LEU A 42 12.51 6.42 6.77
C LEU A 42 13.90 6.76 6.21
N GLY A 43 14.01 7.77 5.34
CA GLY A 43 15.30 8.28 4.83
C GLY A 43 15.90 7.50 3.67
N TYR A 44 15.15 6.62 3.00
CA TYR A 44 15.58 5.89 1.80
C TYR A 44 15.52 6.77 0.53
N GLU A 45 16.13 6.29 -0.55
CA GLU A 45 15.92 6.88 -1.88
C GLU A 45 14.65 6.29 -2.51
N VAL A 46 13.81 7.15 -3.10
CA VAL A 46 12.61 6.74 -3.85
C VAL A 46 12.75 7.20 -5.30
N GLN A 47 12.56 6.29 -6.24
CA GLN A 47 12.48 6.54 -7.67
C GLN A 47 11.03 6.40 -8.12
N GLU A 48 10.36 7.53 -8.35
CA GLU A 48 8.96 7.59 -8.77
C GLU A 48 8.85 7.57 -10.30
N LEU A 49 8.06 6.66 -10.86
CA LEU A 49 7.64 6.69 -12.26
C LEU A 49 6.13 6.93 -12.37
N ARG A 50 5.76 8.08 -12.92
CA ARG A 50 4.35 8.45 -13.14
C ARG A 50 3.81 7.84 -14.42
N ARG A 51 2.49 7.62 -14.44
CA ARG A 51 1.80 7.14 -15.64
C ARG A 51 2.04 8.07 -16.82
N GLY A 52 2.52 7.50 -17.93
CA GLY A 52 2.80 8.24 -19.15
C GLY A 52 4.02 9.16 -19.09
N SER A 53 4.80 9.10 -18.00
CA SER A 53 6.09 9.78 -17.90
C SER A 53 7.20 8.94 -18.51
N GLU A 54 8.08 9.58 -19.27
CA GLU A 54 9.33 8.97 -19.76
C GLU A 54 10.45 9.06 -18.73
N GLU A 55 10.30 9.89 -17.70
CA GLU A 55 11.37 10.15 -16.72
C GLU A 55 11.00 9.66 -15.32
N PHE A 56 12.01 9.12 -14.63
CA PHE A 56 11.97 8.85 -13.20
C PHE A 56 12.28 10.12 -12.40
N ILE A 57 11.57 10.28 -11.28
CA ILE A 57 11.76 11.40 -10.36
C ILE A 57 12.37 10.85 -9.07
N ALA A 58 13.59 11.30 -8.77
CA ALA A 58 14.32 10.89 -7.58
C ALA A 58 13.91 11.73 -6.35
N HIS A 59 13.71 11.07 -5.22
CA HIS A 59 13.46 11.65 -3.91
C HIS A 59 14.37 11.01 -2.85
N GLY A 60 14.77 11.77 -1.83
CA GLY A 60 15.74 11.32 -0.83
C GLY A 60 17.19 11.36 -1.34
N GLN A 61 18.16 11.02 -0.47
CA GLN A 61 19.60 11.10 -0.79
C GLN A 61 20.40 9.88 -0.31
N HIS A 62 19.78 8.70 -0.16
CA HIS A 62 20.46 7.51 0.36
C HIS A 62 20.74 6.47 -0.73
N PRO A 63 21.90 6.50 -1.41
CA PRO A 63 22.16 5.75 -2.64
C PRO A 63 22.33 4.24 -2.42
N GLN A 64 22.39 3.77 -1.18
CA GLN A 64 22.59 2.35 -0.89
C GLN A 64 21.31 1.52 -1.06
N PHE A 65 20.12 2.11 -0.86
CA PHE A 65 18.83 1.40 -0.88
C PHE A 65 17.78 2.23 -1.60
N ARG A 66 17.10 1.61 -2.57
CA ARG A 66 16.18 2.31 -3.48
C ARG A 66 14.81 1.66 -3.49
N VAL A 67 13.79 2.49 -3.39
CA VAL A 67 12.38 2.09 -3.53
C VAL A 67 11.87 2.63 -4.85
N PHE A 68 11.50 1.75 -5.76
CA PHE A 68 10.92 2.11 -7.05
C PHE A 68 9.41 2.15 -6.92
N ALA A 69 8.81 3.34 -6.99
CA ALA A 69 7.37 3.55 -6.91
C ALA A 69 6.82 3.77 -8.33
N LEU A 70 6.24 2.72 -8.91
CA LEU A 70 5.89 2.63 -10.32
C LEU A 70 4.38 2.68 -10.51
N ASN A 71 3.90 3.66 -11.27
CA ASN A 71 2.51 3.69 -11.68
C ASN A 71 2.26 2.77 -12.87
N LEU A 72 1.18 2.00 -12.82
CA LEU A 72 0.76 1.22 -13.96
C LEU A 72 0.39 2.13 -15.15
N PRO A 73 0.71 1.73 -16.40
CA PRO A 73 0.30 2.44 -17.60
C PRO A 73 -1.22 2.62 -17.70
N LYS A 74 -2.00 1.72 -17.08
CA LYS A 74 -3.46 1.73 -17.07
C LYS A 74 -4.02 1.48 -15.66
N ASN A 75 -5.22 1.97 -15.41
CA ASN A 75 -5.82 2.11 -14.07
C ASN A 75 -6.66 0.91 -13.60
N GLN A 76 -6.24 -0.33 -13.89
CA GLN A 76 -6.95 -1.55 -13.47
C GLN A 76 -5.99 -2.76 -13.38
N LEU A 77 -6.07 -3.58 -12.33
CA LEU A 77 -5.28 -4.83 -12.19
C LEU A 77 -5.58 -5.85 -13.28
N THR A 78 -6.80 -5.84 -13.84
CA THR A 78 -7.15 -6.69 -15.00
C THR A 78 -6.22 -6.48 -16.18
N GLN A 79 -5.54 -5.34 -16.21
CA GLN A 79 -4.62 -4.89 -17.24
C GLN A 79 -3.15 -4.95 -16.79
N LEU A 80 -2.89 -5.54 -15.63
CA LEU A 80 -1.57 -5.97 -15.19
C LEU A 80 -1.19 -7.22 -16.00
N THR A 81 -0.83 -6.98 -17.26
CA THR A 81 -0.37 -8.00 -18.21
C THR A 81 1.13 -8.22 -18.04
N GLU A 82 1.60 -9.40 -18.41
CA GLU A 82 3.04 -9.71 -18.44
C GLU A 82 3.80 -8.66 -19.27
N ASP A 83 3.29 -8.32 -20.46
CA ASP A 83 3.87 -7.27 -21.31
C ASP A 83 4.04 -5.90 -20.62
N ALA A 84 3.07 -5.48 -19.80
CA ALA A 84 3.11 -4.18 -19.13
C ALA A 84 4.12 -4.17 -17.97
N MET A 85 4.25 -5.31 -17.29
CA MET A 85 5.25 -5.51 -16.25
C MET A 85 6.65 -5.61 -16.85
N ASP A 86 6.80 -6.33 -17.97
CA ASP A 86 8.06 -6.47 -18.68
C ASP A 86 8.58 -5.13 -19.18
N GLU A 87 7.72 -4.24 -19.68
CA GLU A 87 8.10 -2.88 -20.05
C GLU A 87 8.69 -2.10 -18.87
N LEU A 88 8.00 -2.10 -17.72
CA LEU A 88 8.49 -1.46 -16.50
C LEU A 88 9.82 -2.07 -16.02
N PHE A 89 9.93 -3.40 -16.04
CA PHE A 89 11.11 -4.12 -15.59
C PHE A 89 12.31 -3.95 -16.53
N CYS A 90 12.07 -3.85 -17.85
CA CYS A 90 13.11 -3.51 -18.82
C CYS A 90 13.69 -2.13 -18.52
N ARG A 91 12.85 -1.13 -18.24
CA ARG A 91 13.34 0.20 -17.83
C ARG A 91 14.20 0.17 -16.58
N LEU A 92 13.80 -0.59 -15.55
CA LEU A 92 14.61 -0.76 -14.34
C LEU A 92 15.98 -1.40 -14.62
N ARG A 93 16.04 -2.39 -15.51
CA ARG A 93 17.29 -3.05 -15.94
C ARG A 93 18.20 -2.10 -16.72
N GLU A 94 17.63 -1.35 -17.65
CA GLU A 94 18.38 -0.48 -18.55
C GLU A 94 18.85 0.80 -17.87
N GLU A 95 17.97 1.48 -17.12
CA GLU A 95 18.24 2.80 -16.52
C GLU A 95 18.94 2.71 -15.16
N PHE A 96 18.64 1.69 -14.35
CA PHE A 96 19.15 1.58 -12.97
C PHE A 96 20.04 0.36 -12.71
N HIS A 97 20.21 -0.51 -13.71
CA HIS A 97 21.03 -1.72 -13.64
C HIS A 97 20.66 -2.66 -12.50
N ILE A 98 19.37 -2.70 -12.15
CA ILE A 98 18.83 -3.65 -11.18
C ILE A 98 18.14 -4.81 -11.88
N LYS A 99 18.05 -5.95 -11.20
CA LYS A 99 17.33 -7.13 -11.64
C LYS A 99 16.01 -7.22 -10.87
N PRO A 100 14.86 -6.91 -11.49
CA PRO A 100 13.57 -6.97 -10.80
C PRO A 100 13.27 -8.33 -10.17
N GLU A 101 13.77 -9.42 -10.77
CA GLU A 101 13.70 -10.78 -10.23
C GLU A 101 14.40 -10.97 -8.88
N ASP A 102 15.38 -10.11 -8.54
CA ASP A 102 16.10 -10.15 -7.26
C ASP A 102 15.51 -9.17 -6.22
N CYS A 103 14.42 -8.47 -6.57
CA CYS A 103 13.81 -7.44 -5.73
C CYS A 103 12.49 -7.95 -5.14
N PRO A 104 12.16 -7.64 -3.87
CA PRO A 104 10.80 -7.78 -3.39
C PRO A 104 9.88 -6.84 -4.16
N ILE A 105 8.73 -7.38 -4.62
CA ILE A 105 7.73 -6.67 -5.41
C ILE A 105 6.41 -6.62 -4.66
N PHE A 106 5.84 -5.42 -4.53
CA PHE A 106 4.56 -5.21 -3.88
C PHE A 106 3.59 -4.49 -4.82
N TYR A 107 2.34 -4.95 -4.85
CA TYR A 107 1.26 -4.37 -5.64
C TYR A 107 0.26 -3.70 -4.70
N LEU A 108 0.24 -2.37 -4.66
CA LEU A 108 -0.77 -1.61 -3.90
C LEU A 108 -2.05 -1.54 -4.69
N TYR A 109 -3.14 -1.99 -4.08
CA TYR A 109 -4.40 -2.08 -4.79
C TYR A 109 -5.61 -1.67 -3.95
N ASP A 110 -6.41 -0.78 -4.53
CA ASP A 110 -7.66 -0.31 -3.96
C ASP A 110 -8.78 -1.31 -4.27
N ARG A 111 -9.57 -1.65 -3.26
CA ARG A 111 -10.62 -2.65 -3.40
C ARG A 111 -11.97 -2.16 -2.95
N ASP A 112 -12.74 -1.61 -3.89
CA ASP A 112 -14.14 -1.32 -3.69
C ASP A 112 -15.07 -2.24 -4.52
N VAL A 113 -16.38 -2.02 -4.38
CA VAL A 113 -17.39 -2.84 -5.07
C VAL A 113 -17.36 -2.65 -6.60
N LEU A 114 -16.94 -1.49 -7.09
CA LEU A 114 -16.86 -1.15 -8.51
C LEU A 114 -15.55 -1.59 -9.14
N SER A 115 -14.51 -1.82 -8.34
CA SER A 115 -13.21 -2.24 -8.83
C SER A 115 -13.28 -3.53 -9.67
N TYR A 116 -14.27 -4.44 -9.49
CA TYR A 116 -14.31 -5.72 -10.25
C TYR A 116 -15.63 -6.48 -10.40
N LYS A 117 -15.62 -7.42 -11.35
CA LYS A 117 -16.60 -8.50 -11.52
C LYS A 117 -16.44 -9.59 -10.46
N ARG A 118 -17.57 -10.21 -10.09
CA ARG A 118 -17.67 -11.24 -9.04
C ARG A 118 -16.69 -12.41 -9.29
N ASN A 119 -15.90 -12.77 -8.28
CA ASN A 119 -14.94 -13.89 -8.23
C ASN A 119 -13.69 -13.80 -9.14
N GLU A 120 -13.51 -12.72 -9.91
CA GLU A 120 -12.36 -12.60 -10.81
C GLU A 120 -11.01 -12.57 -10.07
N LEU A 121 -10.98 -12.00 -8.86
CA LEU A 121 -9.71 -11.76 -8.16
C LEU A 121 -9.24 -12.85 -7.24
N ARG A 122 -10.18 -13.56 -6.62
CA ARG A 122 -9.84 -14.62 -5.67
C ARG A 122 -8.88 -15.64 -6.29
N GLY A 123 -9.09 -15.98 -7.57
CA GLY A 123 -8.22 -16.90 -8.31
C GLY A 123 -7.02 -16.22 -8.94
N LYS A 124 -7.25 -15.30 -9.87
CA LYS A 124 -6.20 -14.77 -10.76
C LYS A 124 -5.15 -13.92 -10.05
N TYR A 125 -5.51 -13.29 -8.93
CA TYR A 125 -4.66 -12.28 -8.29
C TYR A 125 -4.32 -12.66 -6.85
N VAL A 126 -5.34 -12.90 -6.00
CA VAL A 126 -5.14 -13.18 -4.57
C VAL A 126 -4.35 -14.46 -4.32
N LYS A 127 -4.47 -15.48 -5.18
CA LYS A 127 -3.66 -16.71 -5.09
C LYS A 127 -2.32 -16.65 -5.80
N LYS A 128 -2.13 -15.66 -6.68
CA LYS A 128 -0.95 -15.53 -7.54
C LYS A 128 0.12 -14.69 -6.87
N TYR A 129 -0.29 -13.54 -6.35
CA TYR A 129 0.61 -12.51 -5.83
C TYR A 129 0.63 -12.54 -4.31
N THR A 130 1.33 -13.53 -3.75
CA THR A 130 1.31 -13.84 -2.32
C THR A 130 2.66 -13.71 -1.63
N ASP A 131 3.74 -13.62 -2.40
CA ASP A 131 5.13 -13.62 -1.92
C ASP A 131 5.89 -12.51 -2.66
N PRO A 132 6.50 -11.55 -1.94
CA PRO A 132 7.21 -10.44 -2.58
C PRO A 132 8.45 -10.90 -3.37
N TYR A 133 9.09 -11.99 -2.97
CA TYR A 133 10.26 -12.59 -3.65
C TYR A 133 9.88 -13.61 -4.72
N GLY A 134 8.61 -14.01 -4.73
CA GLY A 134 8.02 -14.90 -5.71
C GLY A 134 8.01 -16.36 -5.30
N THR A 135 7.17 -17.12 -6.00
CA THR A 135 6.86 -18.52 -5.68
C THR A 135 7.62 -19.49 -6.57
N ASP A 136 7.68 -20.77 -6.18
CA ASP A 136 8.23 -21.86 -6.99
C ASP A 136 7.58 -21.99 -8.39
N ASN A 137 6.36 -21.46 -8.57
CA ASN A 137 5.64 -21.48 -9.84
C ASN A 137 6.06 -20.34 -10.79
N GLY A 138 6.95 -19.45 -10.36
CA GLY A 138 7.41 -18.27 -11.11
C GLY A 138 6.51 -17.04 -10.98
N ASP A 139 5.47 -17.10 -10.13
CA ASP A 139 4.64 -15.94 -9.82
C ASP A 139 5.38 -15.03 -8.83
N GLN A 140 5.69 -13.79 -9.22
CA GLN A 140 6.44 -12.84 -8.41
C GLN A 140 5.58 -11.69 -7.90
N GLY A 141 5.75 -11.38 -6.62
CA GLY A 141 5.23 -10.19 -5.96
C GLY A 141 4.01 -10.45 -5.08
N GLN A 142 3.69 -9.47 -4.24
CA GLN A 142 2.69 -9.58 -3.19
C GLN A 142 1.62 -8.49 -3.30
N LEU A 143 0.35 -8.88 -3.20
CA LEU A 143 -0.76 -7.92 -3.15
C LEU A 143 -0.92 -7.30 -1.75
N LEU A 144 -0.93 -5.98 -1.71
CA LEU A 144 -1.29 -5.18 -0.54
C LEU A 144 -2.66 -4.55 -0.78
N LEU A 145 -3.71 -5.23 -0.29
CA LEU A 145 -5.09 -4.80 -0.47
C LEU A 145 -5.47 -3.71 0.53
N SER A 146 -6.12 -2.66 0.05
CA SER A 146 -6.77 -1.65 0.87
C SER A 146 -8.28 -1.61 0.59
N TYR A 147 -9.09 -1.86 1.61
CA TYR A 147 -10.54 -1.89 1.54
C TYR A 147 -11.15 -0.64 2.21
N PRO A 148 -11.92 0.19 1.50
CA PRO A 148 -12.17 0.12 0.07
C PRO A 148 -11.07 0.73 -0.82
N ALA A 149 -10.15 1.51 -0.27
CA ALA A 149 -9.11 2.22 -1.03
C ALA A 149 -7.93 2.60 -0.12
N ILE A 150 -6.88 3.20 -0.67
CA ILE A 150 -5.70 3.62 0.07
C ILE A 150 -6.00 4.60 1.21
N GLU A 151 -7.12 5.34 1.13
CA GLU A 151 -7.59 6.17 2.25
C GLU A 151 -7.85 5.35 3.52
N SER A 152 -8.07 4.05 3.42
CA SER A 152 -8.13 3.12 4.56
C SER A 152 -6.81 3.05 5.32
N TYR A 153 -5.67 3.02 4.61
CA TYR A 153 -4.36 3.09 5.25
C TYR A 153 -4.20 4.42 6.01
N LEU A 154 -4.54 5.53 5.34
CA LEU A 154 -4.40 6.87 5.91
C LEU A 154 -5.29 7.07 7.14
N LEU A 155 -6.52 6.54 7.15
CA LEU A 155 -7.39 6.52 8.33
C LEU A 155 -6.80 5.66 9.45
N SER A 156 -6.23 4.50 9.13
CA SER A 156 -5.57 3.62 10.12
C SER A 156 -4.32 4.22 10.74
N CYS A 157 -3.74 5.26 10.14
CA CYS A 157 -2.64 6.01 10.73
C CYS A 157 -3.08 7.04 11.78
N MET A 158 -4.39 7.31 11.90
CA MET A 158 -4.92 8.41 12.72
C MET A 158 -6.00 7.99 13.71
N LYS A 159 -6.75 6.93 13.42
CA LYS A 159 -7.92 6.51 14.20
C LYS A 159 -7.76 5.11 14.75
N ASP A 160 -8.25 4.91 15.96
CA ASP A 160 -8.33 3.59 16.57
C ASP A 160 -9.57 2.83 16.06
N ASP A 161 -9.50 1.50 16.11
CA ASP A 161 -10.61 0.59 15.79
C ASP A 161 -11.21 0.81 14.39
N THR A 162 -10.36 1.15 13.42
CA THR A 162 -10.77 1.45 12.05
C THR A 162 -11.53 0.31 11.39
N VAL A 163 -11.29 -0.96 11.76
CA VAL A 163 -12.06 -2.13 11.28
C VAL A 163 -13.58 -2.02 11.53
N LYS A 164 -14.00 -1.23 12.52
CA LYS A 164 -15.42 -0.95 12.82
C LYS A 164 -16.04 0.06 11.84
N MET A 165 -15.21 0.85 11.16
CA MET A 165 -15.64 1.69 10.05
C MET A 165 -15.90 0.81 8.83
N ALA A 166 -16.93 1.14 8.06
CA ALA A 166 -17.28 0.38 6.87
C ALA A 166 -17.79 1.29 5.76
N PHE A 167 -17.33 1.01 4.55
CA PHE A 167 -17.61 1.80 3.36
C PHE A 167 -17.78 0.89 2.16
N LYS A 168 -18.62 1.30 1.23
CA LYS A 168 -18.85 0.57 -0.02
C LYS A 168 -17.88 0.97 -1.12
N LEU A 169 -17.54 2.26 -1.18
CA LEU A 169 -16.73 2.87 -2.23
C LEU A 169 -15.50 3.58 -1.68
N GLY A 170 -14.41 3.63 -2.46
CA GLY A 170 -13.23 4.42 -2.11
C GLY A 170 -13.57 5.90 -1.90
N GLN A 171 -14.52 6.44 -2.68
CA GLN A 171 -14.99 7.82 -2.52
C GLN A 171 -15.60 8.10 -1.13
N GLU A 172 -16.25 7.11 -0.51
CA GLU A 172 -16.84 7.27 0.83
C GLU A 172 -15.74 7.32 1.90
N ALA A 173 -14.75 6.42 1.82
CA ALA A 173 -13.58 6.44 2.69
C ALA A 173 -12.79 7.76 2.55
N LYS A 174 -12.68 8.28 1.32
CA LYS A 174 -12.07 9.58 1.05
C LYS A 174 -12.81 10.76 1.68
N VAL A 175 -14.14 10.75 1.64
CA VAL A 175 -14.95 11.76 2.34
C VAL A 175 -14.73 11.67 3.84
N ALA A 176 -14.73 10.46 4.41
CA ALA A 176 -14.45 10.26 5.83
C ALA A 176 -13.08 10.81 6.22
N LEU A 177 -12.02 10.45 5.47
CA LEU A 177 -10.67 10.99 5.69
C LEU A 177 -10.63 12.51 5.59
N THR A 178 -11.28 13.09 4.58
CA THR A 178 -11.35 14.55 4.40
C THR A 178 -11.99 15.24 5.61
N ASN A 179 -13.04 14.67 6.18
CA ASN A 179 -13.72 15.22 7.34
C ASN A 179 -12.89 15.13 8.63
N GLU A 180 -12.00 14.15 8.74
CA GLU A 180 -11.05 14.06 9.86
C GLU A 180 -9.92 15.11 9.72
N LEU A 181 -9.50 15.41 8.48
CA LEU A 181 -8.40 16.35 8.22
C LEU A 181 -8.83 17.82 8.27
N CYS A 182 -10.06 18.14 7.86
CA CYS A 182 -10.58 19.51 7.87
C CYS A 182 -11.49 19.77 9.07
N SER A 183 -11.20 20.82 9.83
CA SER A 183 -12.21 21.44 10.69
C SER A 183 -13.22 22.24 9.84
N GLU A 184 -14.44 22.50 10.33
CA GLU A 184 -15.51 23.19 9.59
C GLU A 184 -15.12 24.57 9.01
N ASN A 185 -13.97 25.14 9.41
CA ASN A 185 -13.50 26.48 9.03
C ASN A 185 -12.38 26.51 7.98
N ASP A 186 -11.94 25.38 7.40
CA ASP A 186 -10.91 25.41 6.35
C ASP A 186 -11.49 25.84 5.00
N ALA A 187 -11.23 27.11 4.66
CA ALA A 187 -11.79 27.82 3.52
C ALA A 187 -11.22 27.42 2.15
N ASP A 188 -10.23 26.50 2.08
CA ASP A 188 -9.63 26.11 0.80
C ASP A 188 -9.44 24.59 0.65
N LYS A 189 -10.48 23.94 0.12
CA LYS A 189 -10.51 22.51 -0.19
C LYS A 189 -9.88 22.17 -1.54
N THR A 190 -9.37 23.16 -2.28
CA THR A 190 -9.04 23.04 -3.71
C THR A 190 -7.89 22.05 -3.97
N ASP A 191 -7.00 21.84 -2.99
CA ASP A 191 -5.84 20.94 -3.12
C ASP A 191 -5.75 19.87 -2.03
N ILE A 192 -6.84 19.58 -1.33
CA ILE A 192 -6.79 18.66 -0.17
C ILE A 192 -6.21 17.29 -0.53
N HIS A 193 -6.53 16.79 -1.71
CA HIS A 193 -6.03 15.51 -2.22
C HIS A 193 -4.50 15.49 -2.45
N LEU A 194 -3.87 16.65 -2.67
CA LEU A 194 -2.42 16.77 -2.81
C LEU A 194 -1.71 16.82 -1.45
N LYS A 195 -2.40 17.36 -0.43
CA LYS A 195 -1.89 17.57 0.93
C LYS A 195 -2.31 16.49 1.93
N THR A 196 -3.20 15.57 1.52
CA THR A 196 -3.80 14.56 2.41
C THR A 196 -2.72 13.76 3.14
N VAL A 197 -1.70 13.27 2.41
CA VAL A 197 -0.60 12.50 3.00
C VAL A 197 0.22 13.35 3.98
N ASP A 198 0.47 14.62 3.68
CA ASP A 198 1.20 15.52 4.57
C ASP A 198 0.40 15.91 5.82
N PHE A 199 -0.93 15.96 5.74
CA PHE A 199 -1.76 16.14 6.93
C PHE A 199 -1.80 14.88 7.81
N VAL A 200 -1.80 13.70 7.19
CA VAL A 200 -1.75 12.40 7.88
C VAL A 200 -0.36 12.12 8.45
N PHE A 201 0.70 12.65 7.87
CA PHE A 201 2.06 12.50 8.40
C PHE A 201 2.66 13.87 8.63
N SER A 202 2.59 14.34 9.87
CA SER A 202 3.18 15.61 10.31
C SER A 202 4.65 15.73 9.94
N GLU A 203 5.14 16.96 9.84
CA GLU A 203 6.59 17.23 9.71
C GLU A 203 7.39 16.79 10.95
N ASP A 204 6.73 16.56 12.08
CA ASP A 204 7.36 15.93 13.25
C ASP A 204 7.61 14.44 12.95
N THR A 205 8.89 14.07 12.87
CA THR A 205 9.33 12.71 12.57
C THR A 205 8.89 11.70 13.63
N GLU A 206 8.90 12.05 14.91
CA GLU A 206 8.50 11.10 15.97
C GLU A 206 7.01 10.79 15.89
N GLU A 207 6.20 11.81 15.61
CA GLU A 207 4.76 11.63 15.41
C GLU A 207 4.47 10.85 14.13
N ALA A 208 5.16 11.13 13.03
CA ALA A 208 5.02 10.38 11.79
C ALA A 208 5.39 8.89 11.97
N GLU A 209 6.47 8.59 12.70
CA GLU A 209 6.86 7.22 13.05
C GLU A 209 5.81 6.51 13.93
N LYS A 210 5.23 7.21 14.92
CA LYS A 210 4.12 6.66 15.72
C LYS A 210 2.93 6.29 14.85
N ARG A 211 2.61 7.10 13.84
CA ARG A 211 1.51 6.84 12.89
C ARG A 211 1.77 5.62 12.01
N LEU A 212 3.04 5.34 11.64
CA LEU A 212 3.41 4.10 10.95
C LEU A 212 3.21 2.86 11.83
N ILE A 213 3.60 2.93 13.10
CA ILE A 213 3.37 1.83 14.05
C ILE A 213 1.88 1.65 14.31
N HIS A 214 1.14 2.75 14.42
CA HIS A 214 -0.29 2.76 14.68
C HIS A 214 -1.07 2.06 13.55
N SER A 215 -0.74 2.30 12.28
CA SER A 215 -1.39 1.62 11.16
C SER A 215 -1.17 0.10 11.16
N ILE A 216 -0.02 -0.38 11.64
CA ILE A 216 0.24 -1.82 11.82
C ILE A 216 -0.60 -2.40 12.96
N ASN A 217 -0.74 -1.69 14.08
CA ASN A 217 -1.62 -2.13 15.17
C ASN A 217 -3.08 -2.21 14.71
N GLU A 218 -3.53 -1.24 13.91
CA GLU A 218 -4.88 -1.23 13.33
C GLU A 218 -5.08 -2.35 12.30
N MET A 219 -4.05 -2.66 11.50
CA MET A 219 -4.05 -3.82 10.62
C MET A 219 -4.19 -5.13 11.42
N ASP A 220 -3.39 -5.32 12.47
CA ASP A 220 -3.46 -6.51 13.34
C ASP A 220 -4.83 -6.63 14.02
N ASN A 221 -5.36 -5.54 14.55
CA ASN A 221 -6.70 -5.50 15.15
C ASN A 221 -7.78 -5.91 14.14
N GLY A 222 -7.65 -5.44 12.90
CA GLY A 222 -8.52 -5.83 11.80
C GLY A 222 -8.42 -7.32 11.46
N LEU A 223 -7.21 -7.86 11.37
CA LEU A 223 -6.97 -9.29 11.13
C LEU A 223 -7.53 -10.16 12.26
N GLU A 224 -7.32 -9.78 13.52
CA GLU A 224 -7.86 -10.47 14.69
C GLU A 224 -9.40 -10.48 14.67
N THR A 225 -10.01 -9.34 14.31
CA THR A 225 -11.47 -9.22 14.12
C THR A 225 -11.99 -10.17 13.02
N PHE A 226 -11.17 -10.45 12.01
CA PHE A 226 -11.51 -11.38 10.93
C PHE A 226 -11.25 -12.85 11.30
N GLY A 227 -10.74 -13.10 12.52
CA GLY A 227 -10.39 -14.44 13.00
C GLY A 227 -9.00 -14.90 12.60
N ILE A 228 -8.13 -13.99 12.14
CA ILE A 228 -6.76 -14.26 11.70
C ILE A 228 -5.82 -13.80 12.83
N SER A 229 -5.58 -14.67 13.80
CA SER A 229 -4.76 -14.36 14.98
C SER A 229 -3.25 -14.53 14.76
N SER A 230 -2.86 -15.20 13.68
CA SER A 230 -1.47 -15.38 13.27
C SER A 230 -1.38 -15.38 11.74
N TYR A 231 -0.34 -14.75 11.20
CA TYR A 231 -0.01 -14.78 9.80
C TYR A 231 1.48 -15.09 9.65
N ASP A 232 1.83 -15.74 8.55
CA ASP A 232 3.19 -16.09 8.19
C ASP A 232 3.66 -15.10 7.12
N LEU A 233 4.65 -14.26 7.45
CA LEU A 233 5.23 -13.31 6.50
C LEU A 233 5.89 -14.05 5.31
N ASP A 234 6.49 -15.22 5.57
CA ASP A 234 7.09 -16.05 4.51
C ASP A 234 6.00 -16.71 3.61
N ASN A 235 4.72 -16.69 4.01
CA ASN A 235 3.62 -17.24 3.22
C ASN A 235 2.26 -16.58 3.52
N LEU A 236 2.06 -15.38 2.97
CA LEU A 236 0.84 -14.61 3.18
C LEU A 236 -0.36 -15.05 2.32
N ALA A 237 -0.23 -16.11 1.52
CA ALA A 237 -1.28 -16.59 0.64
C ALA A 237 -2.59 -16.87 1.39
N GLN A 238 -2.49 -17.56 2.53
CA GLN A 238 -3.65 -17.91 3.34
C GLN A 238 -4.29 -16.66 3.97
N THR A 239 -3.48 -15.77 4.53
CA THR A 239 -3.94 -14.50 5.11
C THR A 239 -4.69 -13.64 4.10
N LEU A 240 -4.15 -13.49 2.88
CA LEU A 240 -4.80 -12.73 1.81
C LEU A 240 -6.15 -13.34 1.40
N LEU A 241 -6.22 -14.68 1.34
CA LEU A 241 -7.46 -15.40 1.04
C LEU A 241 -8.52 -15.22 2.14
N ASP A 242 -8.12 -15.31 3.40
CA ASP A 242 -9.04 -15.18 4.54
C ASP A 242 -9.58 -13.76 4.66
N VAL A 243 -8.73 -12.75 4.48
CA VAL A 243 -9.15 -11.34 4.39
C VAL A 243 -10.16 -11.15 3.26
N TYR A 244 -9.85 -11.67 2.08
CA TYR A 244 -10.75 -11.58 0.93
C TYR A 244 -12.10 -12.25 1.21
N ASP A 245 -12.09 -13.49 1.69
CA ASP A 245 -13.31 -14.25 1.93
C ASP A 245 -14.18 -13.63 3.03
N TYR A 246 -13.58 -13.08 4.09
CA TYR A 246 -14.28 -12.31 5.12
C TYR A 246 -14.95 -11.07 4.53
N GLN A 247 -14.19 -10.24 3.80
CA GLN A 247 -14.70 -9.01 3.21
C GLN A 247 -15.84 -9.28 2.21
N GLN A 248 -15.72 -10.36 1.43
CA GLN A 248 -16.81 -10.78 0.53
C GLN A 248 -18.05 -11.30 1.27
N GLN A 249 -17.90 -11.89 2.46
CA GLN A 249 -19.04 -12.27 3.31
C GLN A 249 -19.71 -11.04 3.90
N LYS A 250 -18.93 -10.09 4.45
CA LYS A 250 -19.42 -8.83 4.98
C LYS A 250 -20.18 -8.04 3.91
N TYR A 251 -19.62 -7.92 2.72
CA TYR A 251 -20.28 -7.24 1.61
C TYR A 251 -21.62 -7.89 1.22
N LYS A 252 -21.71 -9.23 1.25
CA LYS A 252 -22.99 -9.92 0.99
C LYS A 252 -24.04 -9.67 2.07
N ALA A 253 -23.62 -9.47 3.32
CA ALA A 253 -24.52 -9.27 4.45
C ALA A 253 -24.94 -7.79 4.61
N ASP A 254 -23.98 -6.88 4.49
CA ASP A 254 -24.10 -5.48 4.89
C ASP A 254 -23.99 -4.48 3.72
N ASP A 255 -23.67 -4.95 2.50
CA ASP A 255 -23.41 -4.12 1.30
C ASP A 255 -22.26 -3.11 1.46
N VAL A 256 -21.34 -3.37 2.40
CA VAL A 256 -20.14 -2.57 2.68
C VAL A 256 -18.94 -3.47 2.98
N PHE A 257 -17.73 -2.92 2.88
CA PHE A 257 -16.49 -3.55 3.36
C PHE A 257 -16.06 -2.92 4.68
N SER A 258 -15.48 -3.71 5.58
CA SER A 258 -14.78 -3.16 6.75
C SER A 258 -13.51 -2.46 6.29
N LEU A 259 -13.15 -1.35 6.92
CA LEU A 259 -11.91 -0.68 6.61
C LEU A 259 -10.72 -1.56 7.06
N LEU A 260 -9.84 -1.87 6.12
CA LEU A 260 -8.59 -2.59 6.38
C LEU A 260 -7.57 -2.18 5.32
N SER A 261 -6.31 -2.01 5.69
CA SER A 261 -5.21 -1.89 4.74
C SER A 261 -4.06 -2.83 5.11
N LEU A 262 -3.51 -3.51 4.11
CA LEU A 262 -2.36 -4.40 4.26
C LEU A 262 -1.02 -3.74 3.91
N VAL A 263 -0.98 -2.42 3.68
CA VAL A 263 0.27 -1.71 3.36
C VAL A 263 1.33 -1.90 4.45
N GLY A 264 0.91 -2.00 5.72
CA GLY A 264 1.79 -2.29 6.85
C GLY A 264 2.56 -3.62 6.73
N MET A 265 2.01 -4.62 6.02
CA MET A 265 2.71 -5.89 5.77
C MET A 265 4.04 -5.68 5.07
N ALA A 266 4.12 -4.79 4.07
CA ALA A 266 5.38 -4.54 3.39
C ALA A 266 6.46 -3.97 4.32
N LEU A 267 6.09 -3.17 5.31
CA LEU A 267 7.05 -2.64 6.29
C LEU A 267 7.57 -3.75 7.22
N LEU A 268 6.73 -4.74 7.54
CA LEU A 268 7.11 -5.95 8.29
C LEU A 268 8.00 -6.88 7.45
N GLU A 269 7.63 -7.16 6.20
CA GLU A 269 8.38 -7.99 5.24
C GLU A 269 9.79 -7.47 5.00
N LEU A 270 9.91 -6.14 4.80
CA LEU A 270 11.21 -5.50 4.60
C LEU A 270 12.05 -5.47 5.89
N GLY A 271 11.47 -5.83 7.03
CA GLY A 271 12.09 -5.76 8.35
C GLY A 271 12.42 -4.33 8.80
N VAL A 272 11.78 -3.33 8.17
CA VAL A 272 11.89 -1.92 8.56
C VAL A 272 11.12 -1.69 9.84
N ILE A 273 9.99 -2.39 10.01
CA ILE A 273 9.26 -2.46 11.27
C ILE A 273 9.31 -3.90 11.76
N THR A 274 9.64 -4.08 13.03
CA THR A 274 9.78 -5.41 13.64
C THR A 274 9.02 -5.48 14.95
N GLU A 275 8.42 -6.65 15.22
CA GLU A 275 7.81 -6.96 16.52
C GLU A 275 8.92 -7.01 17.59
N ILE A 276 8.65 -6.38 18.74
CA ILE A 276 9.52 -6.38 19.91
C ILE A 276 9.07 -7.53 20.82
N GLU A 277 9.99 -8.43 21.15
CA GLU A 277 9.80 -9.45 22.20
C GLU A 277 9.61 -8.86 23.60
#